data_AF-A0A0G0EFQ4-F1
#
_entry.id   AF-A0A0G0EFQ4-F1
#
_cell.length_a   1.000
_cell.length_b   1.000
_cell.length_c   1.000
_cell.angle_alpha   90.00
_cell.angle_beta   90.00
_cell.angle_gamma   90.00
#
_symmetry.space_group_name_H-M   'P 1'
#
loop_
_entity.id
_entity.type
_entity.pdbx_description
1 polymer ?
#
loop_
_entity_poly.entity_id
_entity_poly.type
_entity_poly.pdbx_seq_one_letter_code
_entity_poly.pdbx_strand_id
1 'polypeptide(L)'
;MRKRIYIFTGVLTVVFVLATFFVFKVFGSENTIYVTDCTPYNVKIEKGEKENTVDIYWESREKCSGYLLYGSEMKDLGMVGVDLENEVESRQHYVNIQNLVSTKRYYFSIISNGMSYGKDGLPLQFSIISL
;
A
#
# COMPACT_ATOMS: atom_id res chain seq x y z
N MET A 1 -25.31 -57.14 -10.93
CA MET A 1 -25.72 -55.84 -10.35
C MET A 1 -24.77 -55.33 -9.26
N ARG A 2 -24.37 -56.14 -8.25
CA ARG A 2 -23.45 -55.74 -7.17
C ARG A 2 -22.13 -55.06 -7.62
N LYS A 3 -21.44 -55.57 -8.64
CA LYS A 3 -20.19 -54.96 -9.15
C LYS A 3 -20.36 -53.53 -9.70
N ARG A 4 -21.50 -53.21 -10.31
CA ARG A 4 -21.79 -51.85 -10.80
C ARG A 4 -22.06 -50.89 -9.63
N ILE A 5 -22.68 -51.37 -8.55
CA ILE A 5 -22.95 -50.59 -7.34
C ILE A 5 -21.63 -50.22 -6.63
N TYR A 6 -20.65 -51.13 -6.56
CA TYR A 6 -19.34 -50.83 -5.98
C TYR A 6 -18.53 -49.81 -6.80
N ILE A 7 -18.66 -49.83 -8.14
CA ILE A 7 -18.01 -48.84 -9.01
C ILE A 7 -18.67 -47.46 -8.81
N PHE A 8 -20.01 -47.40 -8.80
CA PHE A 8 -20.73 -46.14 -8.59
C PHE A 8 -20.44 -45.51 -7.23
N THR A 9 -20.42 -46.33 -6.16
CA THR A 9 -20.10 -45.85 -4.81
C THR A 9 -18.64 -45.38 -4.71
N GLY A 10 -17.70 -46.08 -5.33
CA GLY A 10 -16.30 -45.65 -5.39
C GLY A 10 -16.13 -44.29 -6.08
N VAL A 11 -16.73 -44.11 -7.26
CA VAL A 11 -16.67 -42.84 -8.01
C VAL A 11 -17.31 -41.70 -7.21
N LEU A 12 -18.46 -41.92 -6.59
CA LEU A 12 -19.15 -40.91 -5.80
C LEU A 12 -18.29 -40.45 -4.61
N THR A 13 -17.60 -41.38 -3.96
CA THR A 13 -16.72 -41.07 -2.81
C THR A 13 -15.53 -40.22 -3.25
N VAL A 14 -14.90 -40.54 -4.38
CA VAL A 14 -13.79 -39.75 -4.93
C VAL A 14 -14.23 -38.34 -5.31
N VAL A 15 -15.39 -38.20 -5.95
CA VAL A 15 -15.95 -36.88 -6.30
C VAL A 15 -16.25 -36.05 -5.04
N PHE A 16 -16.79 -36.68 -3.99
CA PHE A 16 -17.07 -36.00 -2.73
C PHE A 16 -15.79 -35.51 -2.05
N VAL A 17 -14.75 -36.34 -1.99
CA VAL A 17 -13.44 -35.95 -1.44
C VAL A 17 -12.85 -34.77 -2.22
N LEU A 18 -12.87 -34.82 -3.56
CA LEU A 18 -12.40 -33.72 -4.38
C LEU A 18 -13.21 -32.43 -4.13
N ALA A 19 -14.54 -32.52 -4.08
CA ALA A 19 -15.39 -31.37 -3.81
C ALA A 19 -15.08 -30.73 -2.45
N THR A 20 -14.90 -31.54 -1.40
CA THR A 20 -14.52 -31.01 -0.08
C THR A 20 -13.17 -30.32 -0.10
N PHE A 21 -12.16 -30.88 -0.79
CA PHE A 21 -10.84 -30.27 -0.91
C PHE A 21 -10.88 -28.91 -1.64
N PHE A 22 -11.66 -28.80 -2.71
CA PHE A 22 -11.87 -27.52 -3.41
C PHE A 22 -12.59 -26.50 -2.53
N VAL A 23 -13.63 -26.92 -1.80
CA VAL A 23 -14.37 -26.07 -0.86
C VAL A 23 -13.45 -25.52 0.23
N PHE A 24 -12.66 -26.36 0.91
CA PHE A 24 -11.71 -25.91 1.93
C PHE A 24 -10.64 -24.94 1.40
N LYS A 25 -10.17 -25.14 0.17
CA LYS A 25 -9.20 -24.24 -0.46
C LYS A 25 -9.80 -22.85 -0.77
N VAL A 26 -11.09 -22.79 -1.07
CA VAL A 26 -11.80 -21.52 -1.36
C VAL A 26 -12.13 -20.76 -0.07
N PHE A 27 -12.51 -21.45 1.01
CA PHE A 27 -12.86 -20.80 2.29
C PHE A 27 -11.66 -20.39 3.14
N GLY A 28 -10.45 -20.90 2.87
CA GLY A 28 -9.24 -20.51 3.61
C GLY A 28 -8.64 -19.15 3.24
N SER A 29 -9.29 -18.36 2.37
CA SER A 29 -8.81 -17.04 1.93
C SER A 29 -9.66 -15.91 2.52
N GLU A 30 -9.82 -15.87 3.84
CA GLU A 30 -10.35 -14.68 4.50
C GLU A 30 -9.23 -13.64 4.65
N ASN A 31 -9.10 -12.76 3.66
CA ASN A 31 -8.43 -11.48 3.86
C ASN A 31 -9.35 -10.59 4.70
N THR A 32 -9.27 -10.70 6.03
CA THR A 32 -9.90 -9.72 6.91
C THR A 32 -9.20 -8.38 6.68
N ILE A 33 -9.86 -7.48 5.94
CA ILE A 33 -9.40 -6.10 5.80
C ILE A 33 -9.65 -5.44 7.15
N TYR A 34 -8.65 -5.48 8.03
CA TYR A 34 -8.62 -4.59 9.18
C TYR A 34 -8.55 -3.17 8.62
N VAL A 35 -9.63 -2.40 8.80
CA VAL A 35 -9.61 -0.96 8.54
C VAL A 35 -8.82 -0.35 9.70
N THR A 36 -7.49 -0.43 9.61
CA THR A 36 -6.59 0.22 10.57
C THR A 36 -6.71 1.73 10.40
N ASP A 37 -6.65 2.48 11.49
CA ASP A 37 -6.81 3.94 11.53
C ASP A 37 -5.53 4.68 11.05
N CYS A 38 -4.88 4.09 10.05
CA CYS A 38 -3.63 4.47 9.40
C CYS A 38 -3.83 5.37 8.18
N THR A 39 -5.03 5.92 7.99
CA THR A 39 -5.30 6.84 6.87
C THR A 39 -4.57 8.16 7.09
N PRO A 40 -3.66 8.57 6.19
CA PRO A 40 -2.95 9.84 6.29
C PRO A 40 -3.91 11.03 6.28
N TYR A 41 -3.71 11.97 7.19
CA TYR A 41 -4.40 13.26 7.22
C TYR A 41 -3.41 14.40 7.50
N ASN A 42 -3.86 15.65 7.31
CA ASN A 42 -3.01 16.84 7.44
C ASN A 42 -1.73 16.80 6.60
N VAL A 43 -1.82 16.24 5.38
CA VAL A 43 -0.67 16.17 4.47
C VAL A 43 -0.19 17.57 4.12
N LYS A 44 1.08 17.85 4.42
CA LYS A 44 1.74 19.13 4.19
C LYS A 44 2.98 18.91 3.33
N ILE A 45 3.21 19.81 2.38
CA ILE A 45 4.34 19.76 1.46
C ILE A 45 5.01 21.13 1.51
N GLU A 46 6.28 21.19 1.83
CA GLU A 46 7.04 22.43 1.99
C GLU A 46 8.41 22.33 1.32
N LYS A 47 9.02 23.49 1.01
CA LYS A 47 10.44 23.53 0.63
C LYS A 47 11.28 23.13 1.84
N GLY A 48 12.23 22.22 1.64
CA GLY A 48 13.20 21.89 2.68
C GLY A 48 14.25 23.00 2.85
N GLU A 49 15.07 22.87 3.90
CA GLU A 49 16.10 23.87 4.24
C GLU A 49 17.16 24.08 3.15
N LYS A 50 17.46 23.03 2.39
CA LYS A 50 18.42 23.07 1.29
C LYS A 50 17.72 23.31 -0.04
N GLU A 51 18.40 24.00 -0.95
CA GLU A 51 17.97 24.04 -2.35
C GLU A 51 17.80 22.60 -2.88
N ASN A 52 16.79 22.38 -3.73
CA ASN A 52 16.48 21.07 -4.32
C ASN A 52 15.99 20.01 -3.32
N THR A 53 15.43 20.42 -2.18
CA THR A 53 14.80 19.52 -1.19
C THR A 53 13.33 19.88 -0.94
N VAL A 54 12.53 18.86 -0.63
CA VAL A 54 11.10 19.00 -0.27
C VAL A 54 10.81 18.16 0.95
N ASP A 55 10.08 18.77 1.88
CA ASP A 55 9.64 18.17 3.12
C ASP A 55 8.17 17.80 2.99
N ILE A 56 7.85 16.54 3.29
CA ILE A 56 6.49 16.02 3.26
C ILE A 56 6.16 15.49 4.64
N TYR A 57 5.10 16.04 5.22
CA TYR A 57 4.59 15.68 6.53
C TYR A 57 3.17 15.15 6.44
N TRP A 58 2.84 14.15 7.26
CA TRP A 58 1.46 13.70 7.47
C TRP A 58 1.28 13.08 8.84
N GLU A 59 0.01 12.90 9.23
CA GLU A 59 -0.38 12.26 10.48
C GLU A 59 -1.27 11.05 10.24
N SER A 60 -1.27 10.11 11.20
CA SER A 60 -2.20 9.00 11.32
C SER A 60 -2.75 8.92 12.74
N ARG A 61 -3.96 8.36 12.91
CA ARG A 61 -4.61 8.30 14.22
C ARG A 61 -3.94 7.26 15.12
N GLU A 62 -3.49 6.17 14.52
CA GLU A 62 -2.71 5.11 15.17
C GLU A 62 -1.24 5.18 14.78
N LYS A 63 -0.40 4.46 15.53
CA LYS A 63 1.01 4.26 15.13
C LYS A 63 1.04 3.33 13.94
N CYS A 64 1.55 3.81 12.81
CA CYS A 64 1.54 3.10 11.55
C CYS A 64 2.91 3.17 10.91
N SER A 65 3.27 2.15 10.13
CA SER A 65 4.42 2.25 9.24
C SER A 65 4.07 3.18 8.08
N GLY A 66 5.00 4.06 7.71
CA GLY A 66 4.75 5.11 6.74
C GLY A 66 5.97 5.41 5.89
N TYR A 67 5.80 5.42 4.57
CA TYR A 67 6.84 5.84 3.62
C TYR A 67 6.20 6.41 2.36
N LEU A 68 6.99 7.06 1.51
CA LEU A 68 6.57 7.61 0.23
C LEU A 68 7.08 6.76 -0.91
N LEU A 69 6.23 6.57 -1.92
CA LEU A 69 6.68 6.26 -3.27
C LEU A 69 6.61 7.54 -4.10
N TYR A 70 7.66 7.89 -4.83
CA TYR A 70 7.69 9.10 -5.62
C TYR A 70 8.42 8.93 -6.95
N GLY A 71 8.16 9.83 -7.90
CA GLY A 71 8.66 9.72 -9.27
C GLY A 71 8.45 11.01 -10.07
N SER A 72 9.13 11.14 -11.21
CA SER A 72 8.85 12.20 -12.19
C SER A 72 7.67 11.86 -13.10
N GLU A 73 7.20 10.61 -13.08
CA GLU A 73 6.09 10.13 -13.88
C GLU A 73 4.96 9.63 -12.98
N MET A 74 3.73 10.06 -13.27
CA MET A 74 2.56 9.71 -12.45
C MET A 74 2.28 8.20 -12.37
N LYS A 75 2.66 7.45 -13.41
CA LYS A 75 2.42 5.99 -13.50
C LYS A 75 3.60 5.16 -13.00
N ASP A 76 4.73 5.79 -12.68
CA ASP A 76 5.96 5.12 -12.26
C ASP A 76 6.60 5.86 -11.09
N LEU A 77 6.25 5.41 -9.88
CA LEU A 77 6.77 5.92 -8.62
C LEU A 77 7.90 5.02 -8.10
N GLY A 78 8.99 4.94 -8.87
CA GLY A 78 10.09 3.99 -8.63
C GLY A 78 11.05 4.37 -7.49
N MET A 79 10.94 5.57 -6.91
CA MET A 79 11.79 6.01 -5.80
C MET A 79 11.06 5.91 -4.45
N VAL A 80 11.81 5.62 -3.39
CA VAL A 80 11.28 5.46 -2.03
C VAL A 80 11.81 6.56 -1.13
N GLY A 81 10.92 7.23 -0.40
CA GLY A 81 11.27 8.19 0.64
C GLY A 81 10.83 7.64 1.99
N VAL A 82 11.69 7.65 2.99
CA VAL A 82 11.41 7.08 4.32
C VAL A 82 11.55 8.14 5.39
N ASP A 83 10.83 7.96 6.49
CA ASP A 83 11.02 8.77 7.68
C ASP A 83 12.30 8.32 8.38
N LEU A 84 13.24 9.24 8.52
CA LEU A 84 14.53 9.01 9.17
C LEU A 84 14.60 9.64 10.57
N GLU A 85 13.61 10.44 10.94
CA GLU A 85 13.58 11.15 12.22
C GLU A 85 12.79 10.38 13.27
N ASN A 86 11.72 9.70 12.87
CA ASN A 86 10.84 8.95 13.77
C ASN A 86 11.14 7.44 13.77
N GLU A 87 10.45 6.73 14.67
CA GLU A 87 10.41 5.28 14.69
C GLU A 87 9.78 4.72 13.39
N VAL A 88 10.07 3.44 13.10
CA VAL A 88 9.48 2.71 11.96
C VAL A 88 7.95 2.79 11.94
N GLU A 89 7.32 2.86 13.12
CA GLU A 89 5.90 3.10 13.28
C GLU A 89 5.65 4.37 14.12
N SER A 90 4.92 5.32 13.57
CA SER A 90 4.65 6.60 14.21
C SER A 90 3.23 7.08 13.92
N ARG A 91 2.77 8.08 14.67
CA ARG A 91 1.56 8.85 14.34
C ARG A 91 1.86 10.08 13.50
N GLN A 92 3.10 10.54 13.54
CA GLN A 92 3.59 11.71 12.84
C GLN A 92 4.74 11.25 11.96
N HIS A 93 4.67 11.60 10.70
CA HIS A 93 5.64 11.18 9.72
C HIS A 93 6.24 12.38 9.01
N TYR A 94 7.54 12.33 8.82
CA TYR A 94 8.30 13.35 8.14
C TYR A 94 9.27 12.71 7.15
N VAL A 95 9.19 13.11 5.89
CA VAL A 95 10.08 12.62 4.83
C VAL A 95 10.70 13.79 4.10
N ASN A 96 12.03 13.86 4.14
CA ASN A 96 12.83 14.81 3.37
C ASN A 96 13.30 14.16 2.06
N ILE A 97 12.80 14.66 0.93
CA ILE A 97 13.21 14.21 -0.41
C ILE A 97 14.30 15.15 -0.93
N GLN A 98 15.44 14.58 -1.34
CA GLN A 98 16.64 15.32 -1.74
C GLN A 98 16.94 15.17 -3.24
N ASN A 99 17.83 16.03 -3.74
CA ASN A 99 18.38 15.98 -5.10
C ASN A 99 17.31 16.10 -6.20
N LEU A 100 16.28 16.91 -5.96
CA LEU A 100 15.20 17.15 -6.92
C LEU A 100 15.57 18.25 -7.91
N VAL A 101 15.13 18.12 -9.16
CA VAL A 101 15.28 19.21 -10.13
C VAL A 101 14.16 20.21 -9.91
N SER A 102 14.49 21.44 -9.49
CA SER A 102 13.50 22.44 -9.07
C SER A 102 12.40 22.76 -10.10
N THR A 103 12.72 22.70 -11.40
CA THR A 103 11.77 22.97 -12.50
C THR A 103 10.89 21.77 -12.87
N LYS A 104 11.20 20.58 -12.36
CA LYS A 104 10.43 19.37 -12.68
C LYS A 104 9.23 19.22 -11.77
N ARG A 105 8.17 18.65 -12.35
CA ARG A 105 7.02 18.16 -11.61
C ARG A 105 7.32 16.75 -11.13
N TYR A 106 6.99 16.49 -9.87
CA TYR A 106 7.09 15.18 -9.24
C TYR A 106 5.72 14.75 -8.75
N TYR A 107 5.57 13.43 -8.61
CA TYR A 107 4.38 12.76 -8.13
C TYR A 107 4.77 11.89 -6.94
N PHE A 108 3.87 11.74 -5.97
CA PHE A 108 4.07 10.83 -4.86
C PHE A 108 2.77 10.26 -4.33
N SER A 109 2.88 9.07 -3.73
CA SER A 109 1.84 8.43 -2.94
C SER A 109 2.38 8.13 -1.55
N ILE A 110 1.54 8.29 -0.54
CA ILE A 110 1.87 7.90 0.83
C ILE A 110 1.49 6.43 0.98
N ILE A 111 2.44 5.58 1.34
CA ILE A 111 2.17 4.21 1.73
C ILE A 111 2.09 4.17 3.25
N SER A 112 0.92 3.84 3.77
CA SER A 112 0.67 3.72 5.20
C SER A 112 0.11 2.34 5.50
N ASN A 113 0.81 1.57 6.33
CA ASN A 113 0.49 0.17 6.65
C ASN A 113 0.23 -0.70 5.39
N GLY A 114 1.04 -0.51 4.34
CA GLY A 114 0.94 -1.24 3.08
C GLY A 114 -0.15 -0.76 2.11
N MET A 115 -0.96 0.22 2.50
CA MET A 115 -1.99 0.82 1.66
C MET A 115 -1.51 2.12 1.03
N SER A 116 -1.78 2.30 -0.27
CA SER A 116 -1.41 3.52 -1.00
C SER A 116 -2.49 4.60 -0.89
N TYR A 117 -2.09 5.79 -0.51
CA TYR A 117 -2.94 6.96 -0.34
C TYR A 117 -2.49 8.09 -1.27
N GLY A 118 -3.49 8.74 -1.84
CA GLY A 118 -3.38 9.90 -2.71
C GLY A 118 -4.72 10.61 -2.79
N LYS A 119 -4.85 11.60 -3.66
CA LYS A 119 -6.12 12.31 -3.85
C LYS A 119 -6.98 11.55 -4.85
N ASP A 120 -8.15 11.10 -4.44
CA ASP A 120 -9.10 10.35 -5.28
C ASP A 120 -8.48 9.08 -5.92
N GLY A 121 -7.56 8.44 -5.17
CA GLY A 121 -6.82 7.26 -5.64
C GLY A 121 -5.66 7.57 -6.60
N LEU A 122 -5.37 8.85 -6.85
CA LEU A 122 -4.28 9.30 -7.71
C LEU A 122 -3.11 9.87 -6.88
N PRO A 123 -1.85 9.69 -7.33
CA PRO A 123 -0.70 10.32 -6.70
C PRO A 123 -0.86 11.85 -6.58
N LEU A 124 -0.40 12.39 -5.45
CA LEU A 124 -0.26 13.83 -5.26
C LEU A 124 0.89 14.35 -6.12
N GLN A 125 0.86 15.63 -6.47
CA GLN A 125 1.90 16.25 -7.32
C GLN A 125 2.45 17.52 -6.67
N PHE A 126 3.73 17.80 -6.94
CA PHE A 126 4.37 19.04 -6.53
C PHE A 126 5.48 19.45 -7.52
N SER A 127 5.93 20.69 -7.41
CA SER A 127 7.19 21.16 -7.98
C SER A 127 7.79 22.19 -7.03
N ILE A 128 9.11 22.25 -6.90
CA ILE A 128 9.75 23.13 -5.90
C ILE A 128 9.40 24.59 -6.15
N ILE A 129 9.30 25.00 -7.42
CA ILE A 129 9.00 26.39 -7.79
C ILE A 129 7.54 26.77 -7.45
N SER A 130 6.62 25.81 -7.38
CA SER A 130 5.21 26.06 -7.08
C SER A 130 4.85 25.95 -5.59
N LEU A 131 5.81 25.54 -4.75
CA LEU A 131 5.70 25.55 -3.29
C LEU A 131 6.15 26.91 -2.74
#